data_AF-A0A655RIE5-F1
#
_entry.id   AF-A0A655RIE5-F1
#
_cell.length_a   1.000
_cell.length_b   1.000
_cell.length_c   1.000
_cell.angle_alpha   90.00
_cell.angle_beta   90.00
_cell.angle_gamma   90.00
#
_symmetry.space_group_name_H-M   'P 1'
#
loop_
_entity.id
_entity.type
_entity.pdbx_description
1 polymer ?
#
loop_
_entity_poly.entity_id
_entity_poly.type
_entity_poly.pdbx_seq_one_letter_code
_entity_poly.pdbx_strand_id
1 'polypeptide(L)' 'MKAAHAFNLLDARKAISVTERQRYILRIRNLTKSVAEAYYASREALGFPMCKKSEQK' A
#
# COMPACT_ATOMS: atom_id res chain seq x y z
N MET A 1 -2.57 -6.76 3.46
CA MET A 1 -1.68 -7.22 4.54
C MET A 1 -1.09 -8.62 4.30
N LYS A 2 -1.87 -9.67 3.99
CA LYS A 2 -1.37 -11.06 3.86
C LYS A 2 -0.23 -11.26 2.84
N ALA A 3 -0.31 -10.59 1.67
CA ALA A 3 0.70 -10.70 0.61
C ALA A 3 2.09 -10.18 1.03
N ALA A 4 2.16 -9.05 1.75
CA ALA A 4 3.42 -8.49 2.24
C ALA A 4 4.05 -9.39 3.32
N HIS A 5 3.23 -9.96 4.21
CA HIS A 5 3.72 -10.86 5.25
C HIS A 5 4.29 -12.17 4.67
N ALA A 6 3.60 -12.78 3.69
CA ALA A 6 4.10 -13.96 3.00
C ALA A 6 5.40 -13.69 2.23
N PHE A 7 5.51 -12.52 1.58
CA PHE A 7 6.74 -12.08 0.93
C PHE A 7 7.90 -11.97 1.93
N ASN A 8 7.70 -11.31 3.07
CA ASN A 8 8.75 -11.15 4.08
C ASN A 8 9.26 -12.50 4.62
N LEU A 9 8.37 -13.47 4.81
CA LEU A 9 8.75 -14.82 5.26
C LEU A 9 9.60 -15.55 4.22
N LEU A 10 9.22 -15.48 2.95
CA LEU A 10 9.95 -16.11 1.85
C LEU A 10 11.30 -15.42 1.59
N ASP A 11 11.35 -14.09 1.71
CA ASP A 11 12.57 -13.30 1.56
C ASP A 11 13.59 -13.57 2.68
N ALA A 12 13.11 -13.68 3.93
CA ALA A 12 13.94 -14.05 5.08
C ALA A 12 14.53 -15.46 4.95
N ARG A 13 13.81 -16.37 4.27
CA ARG A 13 14.30 -17.74 3.97
C ARG A 13 15.22 -17.80 2.76
N LYS A 14 15.51 -16.66 2.10
CA LYS A 14 16.26 -16.59 0.82
C LYS A 14 15.68 -17.52 -0.26
N ALA A 15 14.38 -17.79 -0.19
CA ALA A 15 13.67 -18.68 -1.11
C ALA A 15 13.24 -17.97 -2.40
N ILE A 16 13.59 -16.69 -2.56
CA ILE A 16 13.23 -15.82 -3.68
C ILE A 16 14.53 -15.28 -4.29
N SER A 17 14.67 -15.37 -5.60
CA SER A 17 15.81 -14.77 -6.32
C SER A 17 15.72 -13.24 -6.37
N VAL A 18 16.84 -12.58 -6.69
CA VAL A 18 16.91 -11.10 -6.75
C VAL A 18 15.90 -10.51 -7.75
N THR A 19 15.69 -11.17 -8.89
CA THR A 19 14.75 -10.73 -9.92
C THR A 19 13.28 -10.93 -9.50
N GLU A 20 12.98 -12.04 -8.83
CA GLU A 20 11.65 -12.30 -8.28
C GLU A 20 11.32 -11.32 -7.15
N ARG A 21 12.29 -10.94 -6.32
CA ARG A 21 12.11 -9.94 -5.26
C ARG A 21 11.61 -8.61 -5.82
N GLN A 22 12.26 -8.10 -6.86
CA GLN A 22 11.85 -6.85 -7.52
C GLN A 22 10.42 -6.94 -8.06
N ARG A 23 10.07 -8.06 -8.70
CA ARG A 23 8.71 -8.31 -9.22
C ARG A 23 7.67 -8.34 -8.11
N TYR A 24 7.94 -9.01 -6.99
CA TYR A 24 7.03 -9.04 -5.84
C TYR A 24 6.84 -7.68 -5.18
N ILE A 25 7.92 -6.90 -5.01
CA ILE A 25 7.84 -5.54 -4.47
C ILE A 25 6.95 -4.66 -5.36
N LEU A 26 7.13 -4.72 -6.68
CA LEU A 26 6.30 -3.95 -7.61
C LEU A 26 4.81 -4.33 -7.50
N ARG A 27 4.51 -5.63 -7.43
CA ARG A 27 3.12 -6.12 -7.25
C ARG A 27 2.51 -5.61 -5.95
N ILE A 28 3.24 -5.70 -4.84
CA ILE A 28 2.78 -5.20 -3.53
C ILE A 28 2.56 -3.69 -3.60
N ARG A 29 3.48 -2.93 -4.21
CA ARG A 29 3.37 -1.48 -4.33
C ARG A 29 2.14 -1.05 -5.14
N ASN A 30 1.87 -1.72 -6.26
CA ASN A 30 0.70 -1.43 -7.08
C ASN A 30 -0.59 -1.70 -6.32
N LEU A 31 -0.67 -2.82 -5.59
CA LEU A 31 -1.83 -3.13 -4.75
C LEU A 31 -2.05 -2.05 -3.67
N THR A 32 -0.99 -1.65 -2.96
CA THR A 32 -1.08 -0.61 -1.93
C THR A 32 -1.51 0.74 -2.50
N LYS A 33 -1.02 1.09 -3.70
CA LYS A 33 -1.42 2.33 -4.40
C LYS A 33 -2.93 2.34 -4.72
N SER A 34 -3.45 1.26 -5.30
CA SER A 34 -4.89 1.15 -5.59
C SER A 34 -5.76 1.21 -4.34
N VAL A 35 -5.31 0.61 -3.23
CA VAL A 35 -6.03 0.72 -1.94
C VAL A 35 -6.01 2.16 -1.43
N ALA A 36 -4.89 2.86 -1.55
CA ALA A 36 -4.78 4.27 -1.14
C ALA A 36 -5.67 5.19 -2.00
N GLU A 37 -5.72 4.97 -3.32
CA GLU A 37 -6.60 5.70 -4.24
C GLU A 37 -8.08 5.46 -3.92
N ALA A 38 -8.48 4.20 -3.70
CA ALA A 38 -9.85 3.87 -3.31
C ALA A 38 -10.23 4.50 -1.96
N TYR A 39 -9.32 4.48 -0.99
CA TYR A 39 -9.53 5.15 0.29
C TYR A 39 -9.66 6.66 0.12
N TYR A 40 -8.79 7.30 -0.65
CA TYR A 40 -8.87 8.73 -0.93
C TYR A 40 -10.21 9.11 -1.56
N ALA A 41 -10.63 8.41 -2.62
CA ALA A 41 -11.92 8.64 -3.28
C ALA A 41 -13.12 8.46 -2.32
N SER A 42 -13.09 7.44 -1.46
CA SER A 42 -14.10 7.26 -0.42
C SER A 42 -14.13 8.43 0.57
N ARG A 43 -12.97 8.97 0.94
CA ARG A 43 -12.87 10.12 1.85
C ARG A 43 -13.28 11.43 1.18
N GLU A 44 -12.98 11.60 -0.10
CA GLU A 44 -13.42 12.73 -0.93
C GLU A 44 -14.94 12.76 -1.08
N ALA A 45 -15.57 11.61 -1.37
CA ALA A 45 -17.03 11.49 -1.45
C ALA A 45 -17.74 11.85 -0.14
N LEU A 46 -17.08 11.64 1.00
CA LEU A 46 -17.58 12.04 2.32
C LEU A 46 -17.23 13.49 2.71
N GLY A 47 -16.55 14.25 1.83
CA GLY A 47 -16.14 15.63 2.11
C GLY A 47 -15.02 15.74 3.16
N PHE A 48 -14.20 14.70 3.30
CA PHE A 48 -13.09 14.60 4.27
C PHE A 48 -13.48 14.89 5.74
N PRO A 49 -14.40 14.11 6.34
CA PRO A 49 -15.02 14.45 7.63
C PRO A 49 -14.05 14.50 8.83
N MET A 50 -12.88 13.85 8.75
CA MET A 50 -11.84 13.92 9.79
C MET A 50 -10.63 14.78 9.42
N CYS A 51 -10.64 15.42 8.24
CA CYS A 51 -9.67 16.47 7.98
C CYS A 51 -10.17 17.72 8.68
N LYS A 52 -9.57 18.05 9.84
CA LYS A 52 -9.73 19.40 10.39
C LYS A 52 -9.36 20.36 9.27
N LYS A 53 -10.25 21.29 8.92
CA LYS A 53 -9.85 22.42 8.07
C LYS A 53 -8.66 23.04 8.79
N SER A 54 -7.48 22.96 8.20
CA SER A 54 -6.34 23.73 8.68
C SER A 54 -6.82 25.17 8.62
N GLU A 55 -7.05 25.75 9.80
CA GLU A 55 -7.29 27.18 9.95
C GLU A 55 -6.23 27.88 9.10
N GLN A 56 -6.73 28.56 8.07
CA GLN A 56 -5.96 29.49 7.27
C GLN A 56 -5.34 30.48 8.25
N LYS A 57 -4.02 30.55 8.25
CA LYS A 57 -3.27 31.64 8.84
C LYS A 57 -2.55 32.37 7.71
#